data_AF-A0A920QEJ1-F1
#
_entry.id   AF-A0A920QEJ1-F1
#
_cell.length_a   1.000
_cell.length_b   1.000
_cell.length_c   1.000
_cell.angle_alpha   90.00
_cell.angle_beta   90.00
_cell.angle_gamma   90.00
#
_symmetry.space_group_name_H-M   'P 1'
#
loop_
_entity.id
_entity.type
_entity.pdbx_description
1 polymer ?
#
loop_
_entity_poly.entity_id
_entity_poly.type
_entity_poly.pdbx_seq_one_letter_code
_entity_poly.pdbx_strand_id
1 'polypeptide(L)' 'MATTIEECEELCKAVEETGLKYMMAETVVYSREFLFIKEMYDKGELGKLQYLAASHPRTWTAGRAIGRR' A
#
# COMPACT_ATOMS: atom_id res chain seq x y z
N MET A 1 4.13 0.84 10.07
CA MET A 1 4.81 1.42 8.92
C MET A 1 5.86 2.37 9.45
N ALA A 2 6.99 2.47 8.77
CA ALA A 2 8.09 3.35 9.13
C ALA A 2 7.87 4.78 8.60
N THR A 3 8.61 5.72 9.16
CA THR A 3 8.61 7.14 8.79
C THR A 3 9.82 7.51 7.93
N THR A 4 10.87 6.68 7.95
CA THR A 4 12.03 6.80 7.06
C THR A 4 12.30 5.50 6.30
N ILE A 5 13.21 5.54 5.34
CA ILE A 5 13.59 4.38 4.54
C ILE A 5 14.47 3.43 5.37
N GLU A 6 15.35 3.98 6.21
CA GLU A 6 16.25 3.22 7.07
C GLU A 6 15.44 2.33 8.04
N GLU A 7 14.37 2.87 8.63
CA GLU A 7 13.44 2.11 9.47
C GLU A 7 12.71 0.99 8.68
N CYS A 8 12.48 1.18 7.37
CA CYS A 8 11.94 0.10 6.52
C CYS A 8 12.97 -1.02 6.33
N GLU A 9 14.24 -0.69 6.14
CA GLU A 9 15.32 -1.67 5.97
C GLU A 9 15.55 -2.49 7.24
N GLU A 10 15.49 -1.86 8.41
CA GLU A 10 15.56 -2.55 9.71
C GLU A 10 14.41 -3.54 9.89
N LEU A 11 13.19 -3.16 9.48
CA LEU A 11 12.04 -4.06 9.51
C LEU A 11 12.24 -5.28 8.61
N CYS A 12 12.78 -5.09 7.40
CA CYS A 12 13.12 -6.20 6.50
C CYS A 12 14.16 -7.15 7.12
N LYS A 13 15.22 -6.62 7.71
CA LYS A 13 16.24 -7.42 8.42
C LYS A 13 15.64 -8.21 9.57
N ALA A 14 14.80 -7.58 10.39
CA ALA A 14 14.13 -8.27 11.50
C ALA A 14 13.22 -9.42 11.02
N VAL A 15 12.54 -9.26 9.88
CA VAL A 15 11.73 -10.32 9.25
C VAL A 15 12.60 -11.48 8.77
N GLU A 16 13.75 -11.18 8.16
CA GLU A 16 14.72 -12.19 7.71
C GLU A 16 15.34 -12.95 8.89
N GLU A 17 15.73 -12.25 9.96
CA GLU A 17 16.34 -12.83 11.15
C GLU A 17 15.36 -13.69 11.96
N THR A 18 14.12 -13.22 12.13
CA THR A 18 13.10 -13.94 12.91
C THR A 18 12.41 -15.04 12.12
N GLY A 19 12.43 -14.97 10.78
CA GLY A 19 11.68 -15.86 9.89
C GLY A 19 10.16 -15.71 9.99
N LEU A 20 9.67 -14.74 10.76
CA LEU A 20 8.24 -14.49 10.94
C LEU A 20 7.65 -13.80 9.72
N LYS A 21 6.35 -14.00 9.48
CA LYS A 21 5.65 -13.34 8.38
C LYS A 21 5.18 -11.97 8.82
N TYR A 22 5.81 -10.93 8.29
CA TYR A 22 5.30 -9.57 8.40
C TYR A 22 4.16 -9.33 7.40
N MET A 23 3.09 -8.68 7.87
CA MET A 23 1.97 -8.27 7.03
C MET A 23 1.68 -6.79 7.24
N MET A 24 1.74 -6.03 6.14
CA MET A 24 1.30 -4.64 6.13
C MET A 24 -0.23 -4.59 6.10
N ALA A 25 -0.83 -3.69 6.88
CA ALA A 25 -2.28 -3.55 6.99
C ALA A 25 -2.92 -2.81 5.79
N GLU A 26 -2.41 -3.03 4.59
CA GLU A 26 -3.03 -2.55 3.35
C GLU A 26 -4.13 -3.53 2.96
N THR A 27 -5.36 -3.28 3.43
CA THR A 27 -6.47 -4.23 3.29
C THR A 27 -7.23 -4.09 1.97
N VAL A 28 -7.15 -2.93 1.30
CA VAL A 28 -7.91 -2.64 0.08
C VAL A 28 -7.49 -3.54 -1.09
N VAL A 29 -6.23 -4.00 -1.12
CA VAL A 29 -5.74 -4.97 -2.12
C VAL A 29 -6.36 -6.36 -1.97
N TYR A 30 -7.07 -6.63 -0.88
CA TYR A 30 -7.85 -7.86 -0.68
C TYR A 30 -9.36 -7.65 -0.88
N SER A 31 -9.77 -6.49 -1.41
CA SER A 31 -11.16 -6.27 -1.82
C SER A 31 -11.54 -7.14 -3.02
N ARG A 32 -12.80 -7.54 -3.08
CA ARG A 32 -13.35 -8.34 -4.19
C ARG A 32 -13.14 -7.63 -5.53
N GLU A 33 -13.34 -6.32 -5.56
CA GLU A 33 -13.23 -5.48 -6.75
C GLU A 33 -11.79 -5.49 -7.29
N PHE A 34 -10.81 -5.36 -6.40
CA PHE A 34 -9.40 -5.45 -6.78
C PHE A 34 -9.03 -6.84 -7.29
N LEU A 35 -9.40 -7.89 -6.56
CA LEU A 35 -9.09 -9.27 -6.93
C LEU A 35 -9.73 -9.68 -8.27
N PHE A 36 -10.96 -9.22 -8.54
CA PHE A 36 -11.64 -9.48 -9.81
C PHE A 36 -10.91 -8.83 -11.01
N ILE A 37 -10.52 -7.56 -10.89
CA ILE A 37 -9.76 -6.88 -11.94
C ILE A 37 -8.38 -7.50 -12.11
N LYS A 38 -7.73 -7.90 -11.02
CA LYS A 38 -6.43 -8.58 -11.03
C LYS A 38 -6.52 -9.91 -11.80
N GLU A 39 -7.57 -10.70 -11.57
CA GLU A 39 -7.80 -11.95 -12.28
C GLU A 39 -8.01 -11.74 -13.80
N MET A 40 -8.84 -10.76 -14.19
CA MET A 40 -9.04 -10.42 -15.61
C MET A 40 -7.74 -9.94 -16.29
N TYR A 41 -6.92 -9.17 -15.56
CA TYR A 41 -5.62 -8.74 -16.04
C TYR A 41 -4.67 -9.94 -16.24
N ASP A 42 -4.58 -10.84 -15.26
CA ASP A 42 -3.68 -12.00 -15.31
C ASP A 42 -4.08 -13.01 -16.39
N LYS A 43 -5.37 -13.11 -16.73
CA LYS A 43 -5.88 -13.89 -17.88
C LYS A 43 -5.69 -13.21 -19.23
N GLY A 44 -5.29 -11.93 -19.26
CA GLY A 44 -5.11 -11.15 -20.48
C GLY A 44 -6.41 -10.65 -21.12
N GLU A 45 -7.54 -10.74 -20.43
CA GLU A 45 -8.86 -10.32 -20.92
C GLU A 45 -8.94 -8.80 -21.15
N LEU A 46 -8.13 -8.03 -20.42
CA LEU A 46 -8.04 -6.57 -20.55
C LEU A 46 -7.11 -6.13 -21.70
N GLY A 47 -6.41 -7.06 -22.35
CA GLY A 47 -5.39 -6.77 -23.34
C GLY A 47 -4.19 -6.00 -22.76
N LYS A 48 -3.50 -5.22 -23.61
CA LYS A 48 -2.33 -4.44 -23.18
C LYS A 48 -2.77 -3.14 -22.49
N LEU A 49 -2.55 -3.04 -21.19
CA LEU A 49 -2.78 -1.83 -20.41
C LEU A 49 -2.05 -0.62 -21.05
N GLN A 50 -2.80 0.37 -21.51
CA GLN A 50 -2.23 1.59 -22.11
C GLN A 50 -2.12 2.73 -21.11
N TYR A 51 -3.07 2.81 -20.17
CA TYR A 51 -3.21 3.94 -19.26
C TYR A 51 -3.91 3.49 -17.98
N LEU A 52 -3.51 4.06 -16.84
CA LEU A 52 -4.12 3.83 -15.54
C LEU A 52 -4.21 5.15 -14.78
N ALA A 53 -5.37 5.43 -14.21
CA ALA A 53 -5.61 6.57 -13.34
C ALA A 53 -6.21 6.09 -12.02
N ALA A 54 -5.72 6.63 -10.90
CA ALA A 54 -6.19 6.31 -9.57
C ALA A 54 -6.26 7.60 -8.73
N SER A 55 -7.27 7.68 -7.86
CA SER A 55 -7.39 8.75 -6.87
C SER A 55 -7.78 8.15 -5.52
N HIS A 56 -7.24 8.72 -4.45
CA HIS A 56 -7.62 8.39 -3.08
C HIS A 56 -8.02 9.69 -2.36
N PRO A 57 -9.28 10.13 -2.52
CA PRO A 57 -9.75 11.38 -1.94
C PRO A 57 -9.71 11.29 -0.40
N ARG A 58 -9.06 12.27 0.24
CA ARG A 58 -9.10 12.43 1.69
C ARG A 58 -9.78 13.77 2.01
N THR A 59 -10.82 13.73 2.82
CA THR A 59 -11.60 14.92 3.23
C THR A 59 -11.10 15.56 4.52
N TRP A 60 -10.09 14.98 5.17
CA TRP A 60 -9.54 15.51 6.41
C TRP A 60 -8.61 16.70 6.15
N THR A 61 -8.97 17.88 6.66
CA THR A 61 -8.04 19.00 6.85
C THR A 61 -7.27 18.76 8.15
N ALA A 62 -5.94 18.62 8.09
CA ALA A 62 -5.12 18.58 9.29
C ALA A 62 -5.30 19.90 10.07
N GLY A 63 -6.01 19.84 11.19
CA GLY A 63 -6.14 20.96 12.12
C GLY A 63 -4.76 21.44 12.54
N ARG A 64 -4.57 22.76 12.54
CA ARG A 64 -3.36 23.47 12.98
C ARG A 64 -2.77 22.85 14.25
N ALA A 65 -1.71 22.07 14.11
CA ALA A 65 -0.76 21.80 15.18
C ALA A 65 0.51 22.61 14.90
N ILE A 66 0.38 23.94 14.83
CA ILE A 66 1.51 24.85 14.98
C ILE A 66 1.44 25.40 16.40
N GLY A 67 1.66 24.51 17.37
CA GLY A 67 2.13 24.90 18.68
C GLY A 67 3.62 25.18 18.55
N ARG A 68 3.98 26.40 18.16
CA ARG A 68 5.32 26.93 18.41
C ARG A 68 5.54 26.90 19.92
N ARG A 69 6.54 26.14 20.35
CA ARG A 69 7.50 26.58 21.36
C ARG A 69 8.86 26.07 20.94
#